data_AF-A0A8H2XSN5-F1
#
_entry.id   AF-A0A8H2XSN5-F1
#
_cell.length_a   1.000
_cell.length_b   1.000
_cell.length_c   1.000
_cell.angle_alpha   90.00
_cell.angle_beta   90.00
_cell.angle_gamma   90.00
#
_symmetry.space_group_name_H-M   'P 1'
#
loop_
_entity.id
_entity.type
_entity.pdbx_description
1 polymer ?
#
loop_
_entity_poly.entity_id
_entity_poly.type
_entity_poly.pdbx_seq_one_letter_code
_entity_poly.pdbx_strand_id
1 'polypeptide(L)'
;MTFTAWKHIVFIPGPSWGHLRPGLKTSLRIVEKFPHLFISLFVYRTELPKAVKYLSAQPSIYSRRIKVITATNEKTPPSIDVVNPIEMLTDMEQSFGLWITNELQQPNAIQFEGRPVDPPSLIIEDMFNGGISLARKDVLYKNLKSSGALRSTIMALPILAEPLELQ
;
A
#
# COMPACT_ATOMS: atom_id res chain seq x y z
N MET A 1 27.31 -15.39 3.00
CA MET A 1 26.71 -14.13 2.50
C MET A 1 25.58 -13.77 3.45
N THR A 2 25.66 -12.62 4.11
CA THR A 2 24.56 -12.11 4.93
C THR A 2 23.54 -11.48 4.00
N PHE A 3 22.42 -12.17 3.78
CA PHE A 3 21.33 -11.60 2.99
C PHE A 3 20.68 -10.48 3.81
N THR A 4 20.75 -9.26 3.30
CA THR A 4 20.04 -8.12 3.89
C THR A 4 18.55 -8.24 3.62
N ALA A 5 17.75 -7.98 4.64
CA ALA A 5 16.30 -7.97 4.53
C ALA A 5 15.82 -6.86 3.58
N TRP A 6 14.67 -7.07 2.95
CA TRP A 6 14.02 -6.05 2.14
C TRP A 6 13.41 -4.97 3.01
N LYS A 7 13.61 -3.71 2.66
CA LYS A 7 12.95 -2.60 3.34
C LYS A 7 11.50 -2.52 2.89
N HIS A 8 10.58 -2.53 3.86
CA HIS A 8 9.15 -2.59 3.60
C HIS A 8 8.50 -1.22 3.70
N ILE A 9 7.81 -0.85 2.62
CA ILE A 9 6.96 0.34 2.53
C ILE A 9 5.52 -0.12 2.29
N VAL A 10 4.60 0.60 2.89
CA VAL A 10 3.17 0.45 2.63
C VAL A 10 2.69 1.67 1.89
N PHE A 11 1.94 1.47 0.80
CA PHE A 11 1.34 2.56 0.06
C PHE A 11 -0.18 2.38 0.02
N ILE A 12 -0.90 3.38 0.51
CA ILE A 12 -2.35 3.48 0.53
C ILE A 12 -2.78 4.55 -0.49
N PRO A 13 -2.96 4.19 -1.77
CA PRO A 13 -3.54 5.08 -2.78
C PRO A 13 -5.00 5.41 -2.46
N GLY A 14 -5.55 6.44 -3.09
CA GLY A 14 -6.99 6.67 -3.07
C GLY A 14 -7.76 5.48 -3.68
N PRO A 15 -8.99 5.20 -3.21
CA PRO A 15 -9.73 3.98 -3.55
C PRO A 15 -10.13 3.87 -5.01
N SER A 16 -10.34 4.99 -5.71
CA SER A 16 -10.80 5.00 -7.09
C SER A 16 -9.65 4.83 -8.06
N TRP A 17 -9.95 4.31 -9.26
CA TRP A 17 -8.94 4.13 -10.32
C TRP A 17 -8.13 5.41 -10.63
N GLY A 18 -8.76 6.59 -10.55
CA GLY A 18 -8.12 7.88 -10.80
C GLY A 18 -6.97 8.20 -9.84
N HIS A 19 -7.03 7.69 -8.61
CA HIS A 19 -5.96 7.82 -7.61
C HIS A 19 -5.04 6.58 -7.59
N LEU A 20 -5.62 5.40 -7.76
CA LEU A 20 -4.89 4.13 -7.75
C LEU A 20 -3.88 4.02 -8.89
N ARG A 21 -4.22 4.44 -10.11
CA ARG A 21 -3.30 4.35 -11.26
C ARG A 21 -2.03 5.19 -11.07
N PRO A 22 -2.09 6.48 -10.65
CA PRO A 22 -0.91 7.23 -10.23
C PRO A 22 -0.13 6.57 -9.09
N GLY A 23 -0.83 6.00 -8.10
CA GLY A 23 -0.21 5.24 -7.01
C GLY A 23 0.61 4.05 -7.52
N LEU A 24 0.03 3.22 -8.38
CA LEU A 24 0.70 2.09 -9.05
C LEU A 24 1.93 2.54 -9.84
N LYS A 25 1.80 3.59 -10.66
CA LYS A 25 2.92 4.16 -11.43
C LYS A 25 4.05 4.64 -10.52
N THR A 26 3.69 5.24 -9.39
CA THR A 26 4.65 5.72 -8.39
C THR A 26 5.34 4.56 -7.67
N SER A 27 4.61 3.52 -7.26
CA SER A 27 5.19 2.31 -6.68
C SER A 27 6.25 1.68 -7.60
N LEU A 28 5.94 1.57 -8.90
CA LEU A 28 6.86 1.03 -9.90
C LEU A 28 8.14 1.86 -10.01
N ARG A 29 8.01 3.19 -10.11
CA ARG A 29 9.16 4.10 -10.16
C ARG A 29 10.02 4.02 -8.89
N ILE A 30 9.39 3.86 -7.72
CA ILE A 30 10.10 3.70 -6.44
C ILE A 30 10.91 2.41 -6.44
N VAL A 31 10.31 1.25 -6.77
CA VAL A 31 11.06 -0.02 -6.77
C VAL A 31 12.11 -0.07 -7.87
N GLU A 32 11.89 0.59 -9.01
CA GLU A 32 12.88 0.75 -10.06
C GLU A 32 14.12 1.50 -9.55
N LYS A 33 13.91 2.62 -8.86
CA LYS A 33 15.01 3.46 -8.34
C LYS A 33 15.72 2.87 -7.11
N PHE A 34 15.01 2.10 -6.30
CA PHE A 34 15.53 1.56 -5.05
C PHE A 34 15.48 0.01 -5.05
N PRO A 35 16.61 -0.65 -5.32
CA PRO A 35 16.66 -2.10 -5.60
C PRO A 35 16.37 -3.00 -4.39
N HIS A 36 16.34 -2.45 -3.17
CA HIS A 36 16.12 -3.19 -1.92
C HIS A 36 14.80 -2.83 -1.22
N LEU A 37 13.84 -2.28 -1.97
CA LEU A 37 12.48 -2.00 -1.47
C LEU A 37 11.49 -3.10 -1.87
N PHE A 38 10.59 -3.38 -0.94
CA PHE A 38 9.37 -4.14 -1.12
C PHE A 38 8.17 -3.26 -0.75
N ILE A 39 7.14 -3.24 -1.60
CA ILE A 39 5.96 -2.40 -1.41
C ILE A 39 4.72 -3.28 -1.21
N SER A 40 4.02 -3.10 -0.09
CA SER A 40 2.63 -3.51 0.04
C SER A 40 1.73 -2.38 -0.42
N LEU A 41 0.99 -2.59 -1.51
CA LEU A 41 0.04 -1.62 -2.05
C LEU A 41 -1.37 -1.98 -1.59
N PHE A 42 -1.98 -1.13 -0.75
CA PHE A 42 -3.30 -1.37 -0.19
C PHE A 42 -4.40 -0.85 -1.13
N VAL A 43 -5.15 -1.75 -1.75
CA VAL A 43 -6.09 -1.45 -2.84
C VAL A 43 -7.52 -1.68 -2.36
N TYR A 44 -8.44 -0.81 -2.77
CA TYR A 44 -9.86 -1.04 -2.54
C TYR A 44 -10.36 -2.21 -3.38
N ARG A 45 -11.15 -3.10 -2.77
CA ARG A 45 -11.54 -4.41 -3.35
C ARG A 45 -12.11 -4.34 -4.77
N THR A 46 -12.87 -3.30 -5.11
CA THR A 46 -13.49 -3.17 -6.44
C THR A 46 -12.47 -2.83 -7.53
N GLU A 47 -11.32 -2.27 -7.18
CA GLU A 47 -10.26 -1.89 -8.11
C GLU A 47 -9.13 -2.94 -8.21
N LEU A 48 -9.20 -4.01 -7.40
CA LEU A 48 -8.21 -5.10 -7.41
C LEU A 48 -7.98 -5.69 -8.81
N PRO A 49 -9.01 -6.03 -9.61
CA PRO A 49 -8.79 -6.60 -10.95
C PRO A 49 -8.00 -5.67 -11.86
N LYS A 50 -8.25 -4.35 -11.77
CA LYS A 50 -7.53 -3.35 -12.58
C LYS A 50 -6.08 -3.22 -12.10
N ALA A 51 -5.83 -3.24 -10.79
CA ALA A 51 -4.48 -3.17 -10.23
C ALA A 51 -3.62 -4.37 -10.66
N VAL A 52 -4.15 -5.59 -10.53
CA VAL A 52 -3.45 -6.83 -10.92
C VAL A 52 -3.16 -6.82 -12.41
N LYS A 53 -4.17 -6.50 -13.24
CA LYS A 53 -3.99 -6.37 -14.70
C LYS A 53 -2.91 -5.35 -15.04
N TYR A 54 -2.92 -4.18 -14.39
CA TYR A 54 -1.92 -3.14 -14.61
C TYR A 54 -0.51 -3.61 -14.30
N LEU A 55 -0.29 -4.23 -13.13
CA LEU A 55 1.04 -4.73 -12.72
C LEU A 55 1.53 -5.89 -13.59
N SER A 56 0.63 -6.75 -14.07
CA SER A 56 0.98 -7.87 -14.96
C SER A 56 1.51 -7.41 -16.32
N ALA A 57 1.15 -6.20 -16.76
CA ALA A 57 1.64 -5.59 -17.99
C ALA A 57 3.00 -4.88 -17.84
N GLN A 58 3.59 -4.87 -16.64
CA GLN A 58 4.87 -4.19 -16.35
C GLN A 58 6.03 -5.19 -16.30
N PRO A 59 7.28 -4.73 -16.48
CA PRO A 59 8.45 -5.58 -16.31
C PRO A 59 8.45 -6.32 -14.96
N SER A 60 8.59 -7.65 -15.01
CA SER A 60 8.45 -8.52 -13.83
C SER A 60 9.47 -8.26 -12.74
N ILE A 61 10.65 -7.73 -13.10
CA ILE A 61 11.70 -7.33 -12.16
C ILE A 61 11.26 -6.22 -11.19
N TYR A 62 10.26 -5.43 -11.58
CA TYR A 62 9.71 -4.35 -10.77
C TYR A 62 8.37 -4.75 -10.15
N SER A 63 7.44 -5.28 -10.95
CA SER A 63 6.09 -5.58 -10.47
C SER A 63 6.05 -6.68 -9.40
N ARG A 64 6.98 -7.65 -9.40
CA ARG A 64 7.06 -8.69 -8.36
C ARG A 64 7.38 -8.14 -6.96
N ARG A 65 8.01 -6.97 -6.88
CA ARG A 65 8.34 -6.29 -5.61
C ARG A 65 7.17 -5.48 -5.04
N ILE A 66 6.02 -5.48 -5.73
CA ILE A 66 4.80 -4.81 -5.31
C ILE A 66 3.75 -5.90 -5.03
N LYS A 67 3.41 -6.08 -3.76
CA LYS A 67 2.35 -6.99 -3.32
C LYS A 67 1.05 -6.19 -3.18
N VAL A 68 0.04 -6.55 -3.96
CA VAL A 68 -1.30 -5.97 -3.79
C VAL A 68 -1.96 -6.61 -2.57
N ILE A 69 -2.41 -5.76 -1.65
CA ILE A 69 -3.15 -6.14 -0.46
C ILE A 69 -4.57 -5.62 -0.60
N THR A 70 -5.54 -6.49 -0.39
CA THR A 70 -6.94 -6.13 -0.22
C THR A 70 -7.40 -6.79 1.06
N ALA A 71 -7.74 -6.03 2.09
CA ALA A 71 -8.44 -6.64 3.21
C ALA A 71 -9.89 -6.86 2.78
N THR A 72 -10.29 -8.13 2.81
CA THR A 72 -11.68 -8.55 2.66
C THR A 72 -12.13 -8.94 4.06
N ASN A 73 -13.12 -8.22 4.60
CA ASN A 73 -13.89 -8.78 5.70
C ASN A 73 -14.70 -9.94 5.12
N GLU A 74 -14.36 -11.18 5.48
CA GLU A 74 -15.09 -12.39 5.04
C GLU A 74 -16.60 -12.35 5.33
N LYS A 75 -17.06 -11.39 6.14
CA LYS A 75 -18.44 -11.30 6.63
C LYS A 75 -19.39 -10.44 5.79
N THR A 76 -18.92 -9.72 4.76
CA THR A 76 -19.83 -8.80 4.03
C THR A 76 -19.59 -8.84 2.52
N PRO A 77 -20.55 -9.33 1.72
CA PRO A 77 -20.52 -9.19 0.27
C PRO A 77 -20.35 -7.70 -0.11
N PRO A 78 -19.70 -7.40 -1.24
CA PRO A 78 -19.65 -6.02 -1.72
C PRO A 78 -21.08 -5.55 -1.99
N SER A 79 -21.55 -4.57 -1.21
CA SER A 79 -22.79 -3.84 -1.52
C SER A 79 -22.61 -3.22 -2.91
N ILE A 80 -23.51 -3.56 -3.84
CA ILE A 80 -23.44 -3.17 -5.25
C ILE A 80 -23.92 -1.72 -5.45
N ASP A 81 -24.53 -1.09 -4.46
CA ASP A 81 -25.19 0.20 -4.65
C ASP A 81 -24.43 1.39 -4.07
N VAL A 82 -24.27 2.40 -4.94
CA VAL A 82 -23.81 3.78 -4.71
C VAL A 82 -22.67 3.89 -3.70
N VAL A 83 -21.43 3.95 -4.21
CA VAL A 83 -20.21 4.12 -3.41
C VAL A 83 -20.27 5.43 -2.63
N ASN A 84 -20.82 5.39 -1.41
CA ASN A 84 -20.71 6.47 -0.46
C ASN A 84 -19.21 6.60 -0.11
N PRO A 85 -18.56 7.73 -0.45
CA PRO A 85 -17.12 7.88 -0.24
C PRO A 85 -16.75 7.75 1.25
N ILE A 86 -17.65 8.10 2.17
CA ILE A 86 -17.43 7.95 3.61
C ILE A 86 -17.42 6.47 4.01
N GLU A 87 -18.37 5.68 3.53
CA GLU A 87 -18.43 4.24 3.81
C GLU A 87 -17.23 3.51 3.21
N MET A 88 -16.82 3.90 2.01
CA MET A 88 -15.63 3.35 1.35
C MET A 88 -14.36 3.64 2.14
N LEU A 89 -14.17 4.88 2.59
CA LEU A 89 -13.02 5.25 3.43
C LEU A 89 -13.05 4.54 4.78
N THR A 90 -14.24 4.38 5.38
CA THR A 90 -14.43 3.65 6.64
C THR A 90 -14.08 2.17 6.48
N ASP A 91 -14.55 1.52 5.40
CA ASP A 91 -14.22 0.13 5.08
C ASP A 91 -12.71 -0.04 4.87
N MET A 92 -12.07 0.87 4.13
CA MET A 92 -10.62 0.85 3.96
C MET A 92 -9.88 1.06 5.28
N GLU A 93 -10.32 1.96 6.16
CA GLU A 93 -9.69 2.19 7.46
C GLU A 93 -9.74 0.94 8.34
N GLN A 94 -10.91 0.32 8.47
CA GLN A 94 -11.08 -0.91 9.24
C GLN A 94 -10.23 -2.04 8.68
N SER A 95 -10.32 -2.25 7.37
CA SER A 95 -9.59 -3.26 6.62
C SER A 95 -8.08 -3.08 6.73
N PHE A 96 -7.60 -1.83 6.62
CA PHE A 96 -6.19 -1.49 6.79
C PHE A 96 -5.73 -1.77 8.22
N GLY A 97 -6.50 -1.34 9.22
CA GLY A 97 -6.18 -1.54 10.63
C GLY A 97 -6.04 -3.02 11.01
N LEU A 98 -6.94 -3.87 10.51
CA LEU A 98 -6.85 -5.32 10.70
C LEU A 98 -5.60 -5.89 10.03
N TRP A 99 -5.38 -5.56 8.76
CA TRP A 99 -4.23 -6.06 8.02
C TRP A 99 -2.90 -5.63 8.66
N ILE A 100 -2.70 -4.34 8.96
CA ILE A 100 -1.43 -3.84 9.48
C ILE A 100 -1.13 -4.38 10.88
N THR A 101 -2.16 -4.64 11.69
CA THR A 101 -1.98 -5.26 13.01
C THR A 101 -1.44 -6.68 12.87
N ASN A 102 -2.03 -7.48 11.98
CA ASN A 102 -1.57 -8.85 11.70
C ASN A 102 -0.15 -8.85 11.12
N GLU A 103 0.12 -7.94 10.20
CA GLU A 103 1.43 -7.77 9.56
C GLU A 103 2.53 -7.46 10.60
N LEU A 104 2.24 -6.60 11.57
CA LEU A 104 3.19 -6.21 12.62
C LEU A 104 3.37 -7.28 13.71
N GLN A 105 2.35 -8.09 13.98
CA GLN A 105 2.44 -9.20 14.94
C GLN A 105 3.22 -10.41 14.42
N GLN A 106 3.37 -10.53 13.10
CA GLN A 106 4.08 -11.65 12.45
C GLN A 106 5.34 -11.17 11.70
N PRO A 107 6.33 -10.58 12.40
CA PRO A 107 7.55 -10.11 11.76
C PRO A 107 8.28 -11.27 11.07
N ASN A 108 8.69 -11.05 9.81
CA ASN A 108 9.32 -12.03 8.91
C ASN A 108 8.39 -13.12 8.31
N ALA A 109 7.06 -13.00 8.45
CA ALA A 109 6.14 -13.91 7.74
C ALA A 109 6.23 -13.77 6.21
N ILE A 110 6.60 -12.58 5.73
CA ILE A 110 6.84 -12.35 4.30
C ILE A 110 8.31 -12.60 3.96
N GLN A 111 8.51 -13.49 3.00
CA GLN A 111 9.78 -13.64 2.30
C GLN A 111 9.60 -13.27 0.83
N PHE A 112 10.61 -12.60 0.26
CA PHE A 112 10.67 -12.30 -1.16
C PHE A 112 12.07 -12.64 -1.69
N GLU A 113 12.14 -13.47 -2.73
CA GLU A 113 13.39 -14.01 -3.28
C GLU A 113 14.29 -14.68 -2.22
N GLY A 114 13.68 -15.47 -1.32
CA GLY A 114 14.41 -16.17 -0.25
C GLY A 114 14.98 -15.27 0.85
N ARG A 115 14.64 -13.97 0.84
CA ARG A 115 15.05 -13.01 1.85
C ARG A 115 13.85 -12.55 2.68
N PRO A 116 14.00 -12.34 4.00
CA PRO A 116 12.94 -11.76 4.80
C PRO A 116 12.64 -10.32 4.35
N VAL A 117 11.38 -9.93 4.49
CA VAL A 117 10.94 -8.54 4.38
C VAL A 117 10.86 -7.97 5.80
N ASP A 118 11.54 -6.85 6.04
CA ASP A 118 11.48 -6.14 7.32
C ASP A 118 10.03 -5.75 7.64
N PRO A 119 9.66 -5.53 8.91
CA PRO A 119 8.38 -4.92 9.24
C PRO A 119 8.18 -3.58 8.52
N PRO A 120 6.92 -3.19 8.21
CA PRO A 120 6.60 -1.88 7.65
C PRO A 120 7.32 -0.74 8.38
N SER A 121 8.13 0.02 7.65
CA SER A 121 8.93 1.13 8.21
C SER A 121 8.47 2.51 7.75
N LEU A 122 7.70 2.56 6.65
CA LEU A 122 7.17 3.78 6.07
C LEU A 122 5.78 3.51 5.48
N ILE A 123 4.87 4.45 5.72
CA ILE A 123 3.55 4.49 5.09
C ILE A 123 3.48 5.74 4.22
N ILE A 124 3.15 5.55 2.95
CA ILE A 124 2.81 6.60 2.01
C ILE A 124 1.29 6.55 1.82
N GLU A 125 0.63 7.69 1.89
CA GLU A 125 -0.83 7.75 1.82
C GLU A 125 -1.25 8.87 0.87
N ASP A 126 -2.24 8.57 0.03
CA ASP A 126 -2.91 9.58 -0.78
C ASP A 126 -3.68 10.55 0.11
N MET A 127 -3.56 11.85 -0.15
CA MET A 127 -4.28 12.87 0.62
C MET A 127 -5.80 12.68 0.63
N PHE A 128 -6.36 12.04 -0.41
CA PHE A 128 -7.79 11.73 -0.49
C PHE A 128 -8.27 10.85 0.66
N ASN A 129 -7.39 10.01 1.21
CA ASN A 129 -7.75 9.05 2.25
C ASN A 129 -7.97 9.69 3.63
N GLY A 130 -7.61 10.95 3.82
CA GLY A 130 -7.93 11.69 5.05
C GLY A 130 -7.26 11.14 6.33
N GLY A 131 -6.26 10.27 6.23
CA GLY A 131 -5.54 9.73 7.38
C GLY A 131 -6.03 8.36 7.84
N ILE A 132 -6.32 7.45 6.91
CA ILE A 132 -6.58 6.03 7.18
C ILE A 132 -5.48 5.44 8.08
N SER A 133 -4.21 5.76 7.79
CA SER A 133 -3.11 5.29 8.63
C SER A 133 -3.08 5.98 10.00
N LEU A 134 -3.57 7.23 10.09
CA LEU A 134 -3.57 8.01 11.32
C LEU A 134 -4.59 7.52 12.34
N ALA A 135 -5.69 6.92 11.89
CA ALA A 135 -6.67 6.30 12.77
C ALA A 135 -6.13 5.05 13.51
N ARG A 136 -4.91 4.59 13.17
CA ARG A 136 -4.21 3.46 13.82
C ARG A 136 -2.82 3.85 14.33
N LYS A 137 -2.64 5.13 14.65
CA LYS A 137 -1.40 5.69 15.23
C LYS A 137 -0.90 4.89 16.43
N ASP A 138 -1.77 4.45 17.32
CA ASP A 138 -1.44 3.70 18.51
C ASP A 138 -0.74 2.36 18.21
N VAL A 139 -1.18 1.65 17.18
CA VAL A 139 -0.57 0.41 16.69
C VAL A 139 0.74 0.70 15.95
N LEU A 140 0.75 1.73 15.10
CA LEU A 140 1.91 2.10 14.29
C LEU A 140 3.06 2.65 15.13
N TYR A 141 2.80 3.56 16.08
CA TYR A 141 3.84 4.19 16.89
C TYR A 141 4.49 3.23 17.89
N LYS A 142 3.74 2.27 18.45
CA LYS A 142 4.32 1.25 19.36
C LYS A 142 5.36 0.38 18.63
N ASN A 143 5.05 -0.01 17.39
CA ASN A 143 5.93 -0.88 16.60
C ASN A 143 7.07 -0.10 15.90
N LEU A 144 6.80 1.07 15.33
CA LEU A 144 7.82 1.89 14.63
C LEU A 144 8.87 2.50 15.57
N LYS A 145 8.54 2.76 16.84
CA LYS A 145 9.49 3.27 17.82
C LYS A 145 10.45 2.17 18.30
N SER A 146 10.01 0.91 18.30
CA SER A 146 10.85 -0.25 18.66
C SER A 146 11.87 -0.64 17.57
N SER A 147 11.61 -0.29 16.31
CA SER A 147 12.48 -0.60 15.17
C SER A 147 13.52 0.48 14.84
N GLY A 148 13.58 1.57 15.62
CA GLY A 148 14.46 2.71 15.35
C GLY A 148 14.10 3.52 14.10
N ALA A 149 12.94 3.27 13.48
CA ALA A 149 12.55 3.78 12.18
C ALA A 149 11.64 5.03 12.24
N LEU A 150 11.79 5.90 13.24
CA LEU A 150 10.89 7.05 13.40
C LEU A 150 11.28 8.23 12.49
N ARG A 151 10.89 8.14 11.22
CA ARG A 151 10.45 9.28 10.40
C ARG A 151 9.15 8.90 9.73
N SER A 152 8.03 8.99 10.46
CA SER A 152 6.71 8.97 9.83
C SER A 152 6.51 10.30 9.08
N THR A 153 7.14 10.44 7.92
CA THR A 153 6.79 11.51 7.00
C THR A 153 5.58 11.01 6.21
N ILE A 154 4.40 11.48 6.59
CA ILE A 154 3.23 11.43 5.71
C ILE A 154 3.58 12.36 4.54
N MET A 155 4.18 11.82 3.49
CA MET A 155 4.36 12.58 2.26
C MET A 155 3.06 12.51 1.48
N ALA A 156 2.25 13.56 1.60
CA ALA A 156 1.21 13.84 0.63
C ALA A 156 1.90 14.09 -0.72
N LEU A 157 1.78 13.14 -1.64
CA LEU A 157 2.26 13.34 -3.00
C LEU A 157 1.24 14.22 -3.74
N PRO A 158 1.62 15.40 -4.24
CA PRO A 158 0.80 16.07 -5.23
C PRO A 158 0.76 15.17 -6.47
N ILE A 159 -0.44 14.76 -6.88
CA ILE A 159 -0.65 14.08 -8.15
C ILE A 159 -0.25 15.07 -9.23
N LEU A 160 0.95 14.92 -9.79
CA LEU A 160 1.36 15.61 -11.01
C LEU A 160 0.50 15.05 -12.14
N ALA A 161 -0.63 15.71 -12.39
CA ALA A 161 -1.41 15.54 -13.61
C ALA A 161 -0.57 16.10 -14.77
N GLU A 162 -0.02 15.22 -15.60
CA GLU A 162 0.41 15.65 -16.94
C GLU A 162 -0.83 15.79 -17.84
N PRO A 163 -0.89 16.83 -18.69
CA PRO A 163 -2.04 17.06 -19.54
C PRO A 163 -2.18 15.93 -20.56
N LEU A 164 -3.40 15.42 -20.73
CA LEU A 164 -3.75 14.60 -21.87
C LEU A 164 -3.60 15.47 -23.13
N GLU A 165 -2.55 15.23 -23.92
CA GLU A 165 -2.60 15.57 -25.33
C GLU A 165 -3.53 14.58 -26.04
N LEU A 166 -4.68 15.11 -26.47
CA LEU A 166 -5.58 14.45 -27.40
C LEU A 166 -4.89 14.38 -28.78
N GLN A 167 -4.66 13.16 -29.27
CA GLN A 167 -4.53 12.89 -30.71
C GLN A 167 -5.83 12.27 -31.20
#